data_AF-A0A953M5N6-F1
#
_entry.id   AF-A0A953M5N6-F1
#
_cell.length_a   1.000
_cell.length_b   1.000
_cell.length_c   1.000
_cell.angle_alpha   90.00
_cell.angle_beta   90.00
_cell.angle_gamma   90.00
#
_symmetry.space_group_name_H-M   'P 1'
#
loop_
_entity.id
_entity.type
_entity.pdbx_description
1 polymer ?
#
loop_
_entity_poly.entity_id
_entity_poly.type
_entity_poly.pdbx_seq_one_letter_code
_entity_poly.pdbx_strand_id
1 'polypeptide(L)'
;ATELMLLVPPVVVVGGVSLFTEINLGLRYVLPALPFIFLWIARLGRASWRRPGLAWFIPAALVWNLVSVVRVHPHELAYFNALAGGPENGHRFLLDSNLDWGQDLHRLAHWLEHTHPGESVGLAYFGGIDPGILHSQGLELPFRLVSPAHPDLVTLLELAPTGRLAQRVDALWAEMRAGREPLPRALVGRAPSRLPARAPAALLLADPEVRAALGDAIDWAGGVSPGLYAVSANFLHGYPYRVRDGEGNLWRAAHGAFAYFAGLEPVARIGYSILVYELSEADAARLRQKMPLPRDPAPAGRRPPPRARRAAG
;
A
#
# COMPACT_ATOMS: atom_id res chain seq x y z
N ALA A 1 -5.77 -14.21 46.85
CA ALA A 1 -4.41 -13.67 46.72
C ALA A 1 -3.74 -14.13 45.42
N THR A 2 -3.58 -15.44 45.19
CA THR A 2 -2.88 -15.99 44.02
C THR A 2 -3.48 -15.61 42.67
N GLU A 3 -4.82 -15.55 42.54
CA GLU A 3 -5.46 -15.17 41.27
C GLU A 3 -5.27 -13.70 40.92
N LEU A 4 -5.25 -12.83 41.94
CA LEU A 4 -4.96 -11.41 41.75
C LEU A 4 -3.54 -11.20 41.22
N MET A 5 -2.57 -12.01 41.67
CA MET A 5 -1.20 -11.94 41.14
C MET A 5 -1.09 -12.32 39.65
N LEU A 6 -2.03 -13.10 39.12
CA LEU A 6 -2.07 -13.47 37.71
C LEU A 6 -2.91 -12.52 36.87
N LEU A 7 -3.94 -11.89 37.42
CA LEU A 7 -4.84 -11.01 36.66
C LEU A 7 -4.45 -9.53 36.72
N VAL A 8 -3.85 -9.09 37.81
CA VAL A 8 -3.44 -7.69 37.99
C VAL A 8 -2.39 -7.27 36.94
N PRO A 9 -1.30 -8.03 36.67
CA PRO A 9 -0.32 -7.59 35.69
C PRO A 9 -0.90 -7.43 34.27
N PRO A 10 -1.68 -8.37 33.71
CA PRO A 10 -2.42 -8.17 32.46
C PRO A 10 -3.28 -6.91 32.43
N VAL A 11 -4.07 -6.67 33.49
CA VAL A 11 -4.98 -5.52 33.56
C VAL A 11 -4.20 -4.21 33.64
N VAL A 12 -3.11 -4.16 34.41
CA VAL A 12 -2.26 -2.97 34.53
C VAL A 12 -1.49 -2.71 33.25
N VAL A 13 -0.94 -3.74 32.60
CA VAL A 13 -0.21 -3.59 31.32
C VAL A 13 -1.17 -3.12 30.23
N VAL A 14 -2.28 -3.83 30.00
CA VAL A 14 -3.23 -3.48 28.94
C VAL A 14 -3.91 -2.15 29.24
N GLY A 15 -4.39 -1.96 30.47
CA GLY A 15 -5.05 -0.72 30.90
C GLY A 15 -4.10 0.48 30.87
N GLY A 16 -2.88 0.32 31.40
CA GLY A 16 -1.86 1.37 31.37
C GLY A 16 -1.50 1.77 29.95
N VAL A 17 -1.19 0.80 29.08
CA VAL A 17 -0.85 1.13 27.70
C VAL A 17 -2.02 1.75 26.94
N SER A 18 -3.24 1.26 27.16
CA SER A 18 -4.45 1.81 26.53
C SER A 18 -4.78 3.23 27.00
N LEU A 19 -4.44 3.59 28.24
CA LEU A 19 -4.73 4.90 28.82
C LEU A 19 -3.61 5.92 28.60
N PHE A 20 -2.36 5.48 28.48
CA PHE A 20 -1.19 6.36 28.48
C PHE A 20 -0.42 6.39 27.17
N THR A 21 -0.84 5.66 26.14
CA THR A 21 -0.17 5.67 24.82
C THR A 21 -1.15 6.03 23.71
N GLU A 22 -0.70 6.92 22.82
CA GLU A 22 -1.42 7.28 21.59
C GLU A 22 -1.00 6.42 20.40
N ILE A 23 0.06 5.63 20.56
CA ILE A 23 0.59 4.74 19.52
C ILE A 23 -0.29 3.50 19.44
N ASN A 24 -0.89 3.23 18.28
CA ASN A 24 -1.70 2.04 18.07
C ASN A 24 -0.87 0.92 17.42
N LEU A 25 -0.01 0.25 18.20
CA LEU A 25 0.77 -0.93 17.76
C LEU A 25 -0.03 -2.25 17.81
N GLY A 26 -1.37 -2.16 17.93
CA GLY A 26 -2.29 -3.29 17.90
C GLY A 26 -2.10 -4.28 19.06
N LEU A 27 -2.21 -5.58 18.76
CA LEU A 27 -2.16 -6.68 19.74
C LEU A 27 -0.81 -6.81 20.48
N ARG A 28 0.23 -6.09 20.05
CA ARG A 28 1.57 -6.17 20.64
C ARG A 28 1.59 -5.78 22.12
N TYR A 29 0.69 -4.90 22.53
CA TYR A 29 0.54 -4.51 23.94
C TYR A 29 -0.09 -5.57 24.83
N VAL A 30 -0.76 -6.55 24.23
CA VAL A 30 -1.31 -7.71 24.96
C VAL A 30 -0.26 -8.80 25.14
N LEU A 31 0.81 -8.83 24.34
CA LEU A 31 1.84 -9.89 24.41
C LEU A 31 2.46 -10.05 25.81
N PRO A 32 2.83 -8.98 26.55
CA PRO A 32 3.38 -9.14 27.90
C PRO A 32 2.36 -9.69 28.92
N ALA A 33 1.05 -9.59 28.61
CA ALA A 33 -0.01 -10.15 29.45
C ALA A 33 -0.23 -11.65 29.22
N LEU A 34 0.16 -12.19 28.05
CA LEU A 34 -0.11 -13.58 27.67
C LEU A 34 0.43 -14.64 28.64
N PRO A 35 1.67 -14.54 29.19
CA PRO A 35 2.17 -15.56 30.12
C PRO A 35 1.27 -15.73 31.35
N PHE A 36 0.79 -14.62 31.91
CA PHE A 36 -0.09 -14.64 33.07
C PHE A 36 -1.47 -15.20 32.72
N ILE A 37 -2.01 -14.85 31.55
CA ILE A 37 -3.27 -15.40 31.04
C ILE A 37 -3.14 -16.91 30.82
N PHE A 38 -2.02 -17.39 30.27
CA PHE A 38 -1.79 -18.82 30.08
C PHE A 38 -1.69 -19.59 31.40
N LEU A 39 -0.97 -19.05 32.38
CA LEU A 39 -0.91 -19.64 33.74
C LEU A 39 -2.29 -19.66 34.40
N TRP A 40 -3.09 -18.61 34.21
CA TRP A 40 -4.47 -18.53 34.70
C TRP A 40 -5.34 -19.61 34.03
N ILE A 41 -5.27 -19.77 32.71
CA ILE A 41 -6.01 -20.79 31.94
C ILE A 41 -5.56 -22.21 32.27
N ALA A 42 -4.29 -22.44 32.64
CA ALA A 42 -3.75 -23.77 32.95
C ALA A 42 -4.53 -24.52 34.05
N ARG A 43 -5.30 -23.83 34.91
CA ARG A 43 -6.22 -24.46 35.86
C ARG A 43 -7.24 -25.38 35.19
N LEU A 44 -7.65 -25.06 33.95
CA LEU A 44 -8.61 -25.87 33.20
C LEU A 44 -8.06 -27.27 32.99
N GLY A 45 -6.73 -27.40 32.83
CA GLY A 45 -6.04 -28.68 32.75
C GLY A 45 -6.28 -29.59 33.98
N ARG A 46 -6.23 -28.99 35.17
CA ARG A 46 -6.52 -29.69 36.44
C ARG A 46 -7.99 -30.11 36.54
N ALA A 47 -8.90 -29.28 36.02
CA ALA A 47 -10.34 -29.58 36.02
C ALA A 47 -10.69 -30.72 35.04
N SER A 48 -10.03 -30.78 33.87
CA SER A 48 -10.21 -31.84 32.88
C SER A 48 -9.74 -33.22 33.37
N TRP A 49 -8.71 -33.29 34.21
CA TRP A 49 -8.32 -34.57 34.85
C TRP A 49 -9.37 -35.13 35.81
N ARG A 50 -10.24 -34.27 36.35
CA ARG A 50 -11.30 -34.67 37.28
C ARG A 50 -12.63 -34.96 36.58
N ARG A 51 -12.74 -34.69 35.28
CA ARG A 51 -13.97 -34.86 34.50
C ARG A 51 -13.68 -35.61 33.20
N PRO A 52 -14.01 -36.91 33.09
CA PRO A 52 -13.63 -37.73 31.93
C PRO A 52 -14.18 -37.21 30.60
N GLY A 53 -15.33 -36.51 30.60
CA GLY A 53 -15.86 -35.86 29.40
C GLY A 53 -14.99 -34.71 28.85
N LEU A 54 -14.08 -34.16 29.65
CA LEU A 54 -13.12 -33.11 29.25
C LEU A 54 -11.70 -33.68 29.01
N ALA A 55 -11.49 -34.99 29.19
CA ALA A 55 -10.17 -35.61 29.04
C ALA A 55 -9.62 -35.50 27.61
N TRP A 56 -10.50 -35.50 26.61
CA TRP A 56 -10.14 -35.36 25.19
C TRP A 56 -9.98 -33.91 24.73
N PHE A 57 -10.42 -32.94 25.54
CA PHE A 57 -10.38 -31.53 25.14
C PHE A 57 -8.93 -31.03 24.97
N ILE A 58 -8.04 -31.32 25.92
CA ILE A 58 -6.64 -30.88 25.83
C ILE A 58 -5.92 -31.53 24.64
N PRO A 59 -5.93 -32.87 24.47
CA PRO A 59 -5.32 -33.49 23.30
C PRO A 59 -5.89 -32.95 21.99
N ALA A 60 -7.21 -32.77 21.89
CA ALA A 60 -7.84 -32.21 20.70
C ALA A 60 -7.37 -30.77 20.41
N ALA A 61 -7.27 -29.93 21.44
CA ALA A 61 -6.77 -28.56 21.30
C ALA A 61 -5.28 -28.52 20.90
N LEU A 62 -4.46 -29.43 21.42
CA LEU A 62 -3.05 -29.56 21.04
C LEU A 62 -2.88 -30.05 19.60
N VAL A 63 -3.66 -31.06 19.18
CA VAL A 63 -3.68 -31.54 17.79
C VAL A 63 -4.16 -30.43 16.87
N TRP A 64 -5.21 -29.70 17.25
CA TRP A 64 -5.69 -28.54 16.49
C TRP A 64 -4.61 -27.48 16.34
N ASN A 65 -3.90 -27.14 17.43
CA ASN A 65 -2.80 -26.18 17.38
C ASN A 65 -1.65 -26.65 16.47
N LEU A 66 -1.26 -27.93 16.56
CA LEU A 66 -0.25 -28.53 15.70
C LEU A 66 -0.66 -28.45 14.23
N VAL A 67 -1.90 -28.85 13.91
CA VAL A 67 -2.45 -28.76 12.54
C VAL A 67 -2.47 -27.31 12.06
N SER A 68 -2.87 -26.36 12.91
CA SER A 68 -2.83 -24.92 12.59
C SER A 68 -1.42 -24.44 12.24
N VAL A 69 -0.40 -24.81 13.03
CA VAL A 69 0.99 -24.41 12.81
C VAL A 69 1.53 -25.05 11.53
N VAL A 70 1.32 -26.35 11.34
CA VAL A 70 1.79 -27.07 10.14
C VAL A 70 1.15 -26.52 8.87
N ARG A 71 -0.14 -26.14 8.91
CA ARG A 71 -0.85 -25.58 7.75
C ARG A 71 -0.36 -24.20 7.35
N VAL A 72 0.04 -23.37 8.31
CA VAL A 72 0.47 -22.00 8.03
C VAL A 72 1.96 -21.93 7.74
N HIS A 73 2.76 -22.91 8.19
CA HIS A 73 4.20 -22.96 7.94
C HIS A 73 4.51 -22.86 6.43
N PRO A 74 5.47 -22.03 6.00
CA PRO A 74 6.40 -21.20 6.80
C PRO A 74 5.97 -19.72 6.94
N HIS A 75 4.67 -19.42 7.04
CA HIS A 75 4.08 -18.07 7.08
C HIS A 75 3.42 -17.76 8.44
N GLU A 76 4.05 -18.13 9.54
CA GLU A 76 3.50 -18.03 10.89
C GLU A 76 3.09 -16.61 11.27
N LEU A 77 3.79 -15.60 10.71
CA LEU A 77 3.46 -14.20 10.94
C LEU A 77 2.04 -13.87 10.47
N ALA A 78 1.63 -14.42 9.33
CA ALA A 78 0.32 -14.21 8.75
C ALA A 78 -0.74 -15.17 9.30
N TYR A 79 -0.52 -15.84 10.44
CA TYR A 79 -1.49 -16.77 10.99
C TYR A 79 -2.78 -16.08 11.45
N PHE A 80 -3.91 -16.53 10.89
CA PHE A 80 -5.25 -16.26 11.40
C PHE A 80 -5.98 -17.58 11.58
N ASN A 81 -6.77 -17.67 12.66
CA ASN A 81 -7.52 -18.89 12.94
C ASN A 81 -8.63 -19.15 11.90
N ALA A 82 -9.19 -20.36 11.90
CA ALA A 82 -10.22 -20.75 10.94
C ALA A 82 -11.50 -19.89 11.01
N LEU A 83 -11.84 -19.32 12.18
CA LEU A 83 -13.02 -18.44 12.34
C LEU A 83 -12.80 -17.09 11.65
N ALA A 84 -11.56 -16.62 11.58
CA ALA A 84 -11.17 -15.45 10.79
C ALA A 84 -11.04 -15.77 9.29
N GLY A 85 -11.32 -17.01 8.87
CA GLY A 85 -11.20 -17.43 7.47
C GLY A 85 -9.77 -17.74 7.03
N GLY A 86 -8.87 -18.00 7.96
CA GLY A 86 -7.48 -18.36 7.66
C GLY A 86 -6.61 -17.17 7.23
N PRO A 87 -5.31 -17.43 6.98
CA PRO A 87 -4.35 -16.40 6.55
C PRO A 87 -4.79 -15.66 5.27
N GLU A 88 -5.59 -16.30 4.41
CA GLU A 88 -6.13 -15.73 3.18
C GLU A 88 -7.08 -14.54 3.42
N ASN A 89 -7.79 -14.55 4.55
CA ASN A 89 -8.77 -13.52 4.91
C ASN A 89 -8.30 -12.63 6.07
N GLY A 90 -7.07 -12.85 6.56
CA GLY A 90 -6.51 -12.12 7.69
C GLY A 90 -6.49 -10.60 7.52
N HIS A 91 -6.27 -10.15 6.29
CA HIS A 91 -6.27 -8.73 5.88
C HIS A 91 -7.56 -7.98 6.23
N ARG A 92 -8.69 -8.69 6.44
CA ARG A 92 -9.97 -8.10 6.86
C ARG A 92 -10.00 -7.69 8.33
N PHE A 93 -9.11 -8.27 9.14
CA PHE A 93 -9.05 -8.06 10.58
C PHE A 93 -7.83 -7.24 10.98
N LEU A 94 -6.66 -7.59 10.43
CA LEU A 94 -5.40 -6.91 10.72
C LEU A 94 -4.58 -6.77 9.43
N LEU A 95 -4.06 -5.57 9.23
CA LEU A 95 -3.10 -5.19 8.19
C LEU A 95 -1.78 -4.76 8.87
N ASP A 96 -0.92 -4.01 8.18
CA ASP A 96 0.39 -3.56 8.63
C ASP A 96 1.38 -4.74 8.71
N SER A 97 2.28 -4.68 9.68
CA SER A 97 3.37 -5.57 9.98
C SER A 97 2.91 -6.80 10.77
N ASN A 98 1.61 -7.10 10.70
CA ASN A 98 1.01 -8.38 11.08
C ASN A 98 1.09 -9.40 9.93
N LEU A 99 1.38 -8.97 8.70
CA LEU A 99 1.56 -9.87 7.56
C LEU A 99 3.03 -9.99 7.16
N ASP A 100 3.78 -8.89 7.29
CA ASP A 100 5.12 -8.78 6.70
C ASP A 100 6.06 -7.87 7.50
N TRP A 101 7.29 -8.34 7.69
CA TRP A 101 8.43 -7.52 8.13
C TRP A 101 9.56 -7.51 7.08
N GLY A 102 9.34 -8.15 5.95
CA GLY A 102 10.16 -8.21 4.75
C GLY A 102 10.57 -9.61 4.32
N GLN A 103 10.07 -10.64 5.00
CA GLN A 103 10.29 -12.01 4.57
C GLN A 103 9.63 -12.30 3.20
N ASP A 104 8.49 -11.68 2.90
CA ASP A 104 7.79 -11.95 1.64
C ASP A 104 8.40 -11.16 0.46
N LEU A 105 9.15 -10.08 0.70
CA LEU A 105 9.99 -9.44 -0.32
C LEU A 105 11.11 -10.40 -0.81
N HIS A 106 11.74 -11.13 0.12
CA HIS A 106 12.74 -12.13 -0.24
C HIS A 106 12.12 -13.31 -1.02
N ARG A 107 10.91 -13.75 -0.63
CA ARG A 107 10.17 -14.77 -1.39
C ARG A 107 9.76 -14.28 -2.77
N LEU A 108 9.40 -13.01 -2.91
CA LEU A 108 9.05 -12.40 -4.19
C LEU A 108 10.26 -12.45 -5.12
N ALA A 109 11.44 -12.06 -4.62
CA ALA A 109 12.72 -12.19 -5.31
C ALA A 109 12.92 -13.60 -5.88
N HIS A 110 12.85 -14.61 -5.01
CA HIS A 110 13.03 -16.01 -5.42
C HIS A 110 11.97 -16.43 -6.45
N TRP A 111 10.72 -16.02 -6.27
CA TRP A 111 9.66 -16.34 -7.22
C TRP A 111 9.92 -15.71 -8.60
N LEU A 112 10.34 -14.45 -8.64
CA LEU A 112 10.68 -13.73 -9.88
C LEU A 112 11.85 -14.38 -10.62
N GLU A 113 12.93 -14.73 -9.91
CA GLU A 113 14.09 -15.42 -10.48
C GLU A 113 13.70 -16.72 -11.20
N HIS A 114 12.72 -17.46 -10.68
CA HIS A 114 12.31 -18.76 -11.22
C HIS A 114 11.23 -18.69 -12.29
N THR A 115 10.39 -17.66 -12.28
CA THR A 115 9.20 -17.58 -13.14
C THR A 115 9.27 -16.51 -14.21
N HIS A 116 9.96 -15.39 -13.93
CA HIS A 116 10.08 -14.23 -14.81
C HIS A 116 11.53 -13.71 -14.82
N PRO A 117 12.52 -14.55 -15.17
CA PRO A 117 13.93 -14.21 -15.05
C PRO A 117 14.29 -13.01 -15.95
N GLY A 118 14.83 -11.96 -15.34
CA GLY A 118 15.24 -10.74 -16.05
C GLY A 118 14.09 -9.83 -16.48
N GLU A 119 12.84 -10.15 -16.12
CA GLU A 119 11.73 -9.24 -16.34
C GLU A 119 11.68 -8.15 -15.27
N SER A 120 11.27 -6.97 -15.72
CA SER A 120 11.02 -5.82 -14.85
C SER A 120 9.71 -5.98 -14.09
N VAL A 121 9.71 -5.67 -12.80
CA VAL A 121 8.51 -5.70 -11.95
C VAL A 121 8.20 -4.34 -11.37
N GLY A 122 6.95 -3.92 -11.48
CA GLY A 122 6.46 -2.75 -10.76
C GLY A 122 6.19 -3.10 -9.31
N LEU A 123 6.84 -2.40 -8.38
CA LEU A 123 6.79 -2.76 -6.97
C LEU A 123 6.11 -1.69 -6.11
N ALA A 124 5.08 -2.11 -5.38
CA ALA A 124 4.46 -1.35 -4.31
C ALA A 124 4.51 -2.20 -3.03
N TYR A 125 5.66 -2.19 -2.38
CA TYR A 125 5.96 -3.05 -1.24
C TYR A 125 5.83 -2.32 0.10
N PHE A 126 5.06 -2.92 1.01
CA PHE A 126 4.95 -2.50 2.40
C PHE A 126 6.03 -3.19 3.23
N GLY A 127 6.96 -2.42 3.79
CA GLY A 127 7.89 -2.95 4.78
C GLY A 127 9.10 -2.04 5.02
N GLY A 128 9.99 -2.50 5.90
CA GLY A 128 11.19 -1.75 6.28
C GLY A 128 12.40 -2.03 5.40
N ILE A 129 12.43 -3.21 4.76
CA ILE A 129 13.55 -3.66 3.92
C ILE A 129 13.64 -2.82 2.65
N ASP A 130 14.86 -2.46 2.26
CA ASP A 130 15.13 -1.77 1.00
C ASP A 130 14.89 -2.72 -0.19
N PRO A 131 13.96 -2.41 -1.11
CA PRO A 131 13.73 -3.23 -2.30
C PRO A 131 14.91 -3.25 -3.26
N GLY A 132 15.92 -2.39 -3.10
CA GLY A 132 17.19 -2.48 -3.82
C GLY A 132 17.92 -3.83 -3.65
N ILE A 133 17.54 -4.64 -2.65
CA ILE A 133 17.98 -6.05 -2.57
C ILE A 133 17.64 -6.84 -3.85
N LEU A 134 16.57 -6.49 -4.55
CA LEU A 134 16.18 -7.14 -5.81
C LEU A 134 17.19 -6.81 -6.94
N HIS A 135 17.85 -5.64 -6.90
CA HIS A 135 18.90 -5.30 -7.86
C HIS A 135 20.12 -6.22 -7.71
N SER A 136 20.44 -6.62 -6.46
CA SER A 136 21.54 -7.56 -6.22
C SER A 136 21.31 -8.96 -6.83
N GLN A 137 20.07 -9.23 -7.26
CA GLN A 137 19.63 -10.45 -7.92
C GLN A 137 19.42 -10.26 -9.44
N GLY A 138 19.83 -9.12 -9.99
CA GLY A 138 19.73 -8.82 -11.43
C GLY A 138 18.32 -8.46 -11.90
N LEU A 139 17.39 -8.20 -10.98
CA LEU A 139 16.05 -7.70 -11.33
C LEU A 139 16.11 -6.18 -11.45
N GLU A 140 15.55 -5.64 -12.52
CA GLU A 140 15.32 -4.20 -12.62
C GLU A 140 13.97 -3.85 -11.98
N LEU A 141 13.95 -2.77 -11.20
CA LEU A 141 12.73 -2.18 -10.64
C LEU A 141 12.39 -0.88 -11.37
N PRO A 142 12.14 -0.90 -12.68
CA PRO A 142 12.07 0.33 -13.47
C PRO A 142 10.81 1.15 -13.22
N PHE A 143 9.89 0.66 -12.38
CA PHE A 143 8.62 1.35 -12.16
C PHE A 143 8.56 1.96 -10.76
N ARG A 144 8.58 3.29 -10.74
CA ARG A 144 7.87 4.04 -9.70
C ARG A 144 6.39 3.81 -9.94
N LEU A 145 5.80 2.90 -9.18
CA LEU A 145 4.36 2.66 -9.17
C LEU A 145 3.70 3.87 -8.50
N VAL A 146 3.49 4.93 -9.28
CA VAL A 146 2.88 6.17 -8.79
C VAL A 146 1.37 6.03 -8.85
N SER A 147 0.71 6.13 -7.69
CA SER A 147 -0.75 6.18 -7.58
C SER A 147 -1.32 7.43 -8.26
N PRO A 148 -2.21 7.30 -9.26
CA PRO A 148 -2.82 8.48 -9.89
C PRO A 148 -4.16 8.90 -9.29
N ALA A 149 -4.78 8.08 -8.42
CA ALA A 149 -5.99 8.45 -7.69
C ALA A 149 -5.73 9.54 -6.65
N HIS A 150 -4.46 9.69 -6.28
CA HIS A 150 -3.89 10.75 -5.49
C HIS A 150 -2.41 10.77 -5.88
N PRO A 151 -1.97 11.63 -6.83
CA PRO A 151 -0.69 12.24 -6.56
C PRO A 151 -0.97 13.01 -5.28
N ASP A 152 -0.64 12.43 -4.13
CA ASP A 152 -0.57 13.27 -2.97
C ASP A 152 0.46 14.32 -3.38
N LEU A 153 -0.04 15.53 -3.57
CA LEU A 153 0.74 16.74 -3.78
C LEU A 153 1.95 16.74 -2.84
N VAL A 154 1.74 16.20 -1.63
CA VAL A 154 2.76 15.88 -0.63
C VAL A 154 3.82 14.90 -1.14
N THR A 155 3.43 13.74 -1.69
CA THR A 155 4.34 12.78 -2.33
C THR A 155 5.11 13.40 -3.50
N LEU A 156 4.44 14.20 -4.33
CA LEU A 156 5.08 14.92 -5.43
C LEU A 156 6.06 16.01 -4.96
N LEU A 157 5.71 16.70 -3.87
CA LEU A 157 6.55 17.70 -3.21
C LEU A 157 7.74 17.07 -2.47
N GLU A 158 7.57 15.87 -1.91
CA GLU A 158 8.63 15.10 -1.24
C GLU A 158 9.62 14.48 -2.25
N LEU A 159 9.13 14.04 -3.41
CA LEU A 159 9.96 13.49 -4.50
C LEU A 159 10.73 14.58 -5.26
N ALA A 160 10.36 15.85 -5.11
CA ALA A 160 10.98 16.95 -5.82
C ALA A 160 12.29 17.39 -5.16
N PRO A 161 13.41 17.42 -5.89
CA PRO A 161 14.70 17.81 -5.35
C PRO A 161 14.73 19.32 -5.09
N THR A 162 14.29 19.75 -3.91
CA THR A 162 14.53 21.05 -3.24
C THR A 162 14.04 22.37 -3.88
N GLY A 163 13.68 23.30 -2.99
CA GLY A 163 13.75 24.76 -3.17
C GLY A 163 12.76 25.39 -4.15
N ARG A 164 13.01 25.23 -5.46
CA ARG A 164 12.24 25.91 -6.51
C ARG A 164 10.85 25.29 -6.72
N LEU A 165 10.71 23.97 -6.59
CA LEU A 165 9.39 23.34 -6.76
C LEU A 165 8.45 23.66 -5.59
N ALA A 166 8.95 23.62 -4.35
CA ALA A 166 8.18 24.02 -3.19
C ALA A 166 7.70 25.48 -3.32
N GLN A 167 8.59 26.39 -3.73
CA GLN A 167 8.24 27.80 -3.99
C GLN A 167 7.21 27.96 -5.12
N ARG A 168 7.33 27.18 -6.20
CA ARG A 168 6.36 27.22 -7.32
C ARG A 168 4.99 26.71 -6.90
N VAL A 169 4.93 25.62 -6.14
CA VAL A 169 3.67 25.10 -5.60
C VAL A 169 3.04 26.09 -4.63
N ASP A 170 3.82 26.72 -3.73
CA ASP A 170 3.34 27.77 -2.84
C ASP A 170 2.79 29.00 -3.60
N ALA A 171 3.47 29.41 -4.68
CA ALA A 171 3.03 30.48 -5.56
C ALA A 171 1.72 30.14 -6.28
N LEU A 172 1.58 28.91 -6.78
CA LEU A 172 0.37 28.42 -7.44
C LEU A 172 -0.82 28.41 -6.46
N TRP A 173 -0.59 28.02 -5.21
CA TRP A 173 -1.59 28.15 -4.14
C TRP A 173 -1.97 29.60 -3.81
N ALA A 174 -1.02 30.53 -3.92
CA ALA A 174 -1.30 31.96 -3.73
C ALA A 174 -2.12 32.53 -4.90
N GLU A 175 -1.81 32.16 -6.14
CA GLU A 175 -2.54 32.55 -7.36
C GLU A 175 -3.99 32.03 -7.35
N MET A 176 -4.19 30.77 -6.96
CA MET A 176 -5.53 30.17 -6.78
C MET A 176 -6.36 30.90 -5.71
N ARG A 177 -5.74 31.24 -4.56
CA ARG A 177 -6.40 32.04 -3.52
C ARG A 177 -6.74 33.46 -3.99
N ALA A 178 -5.97 33.99 -4.93
CA ALA A 178 -6.14 35.33 -5.49
C ALA A 178 -7.10 35.37 -6.70
N GLY A 179 -7.61 34.23 -7.17
CA GLY A 179 -8.61 34.15 -8.25
C GLY A 179 -8.09 34.52 -9.64
N ARG A 180 -6.79 34.37 -9.91
CA ARG A 180 -6.15 34.75 -11.18
C ARG A 180 -5.85 33.46 -11.99
N GLU A 181 -6.66 33.20 -13.04
CA GLU A 181 -6.56 32.14 -14.11
C GLU A 181 -7.16 30.72 -13.87
N PRO A 182 -7.56 29.99 -14.95
CA PRO A 182 -8.94 29.63 -15.24
C PRO A 182 -9.37 28.34 -14.54
N LEU A 183 -10.33 28.46 -13.62
CA LEU A 183 -11.05 27.32 -13.11
C LEU A 183 -11.79 26.62 -14.27
N PRO A 184 -11.69 25.28 -14.40
CA PRO A 184 -12.65 24.53 -15.20
C PRO A 184 -14.05 24.96 -14.79
N ARG A 185 -14.94 25.29 -15.75
CA ARG A 185 -16.28 25.82 -15.47
C ARG A 185 -17.08 25.02 -14.41
N ALA A 186 -16.75 23.74 -14.20
CA ALA A 186 -17.30 22.88 -13.15
C ALA A 186 -17.00 23.33 -11.70
N LEU A 187 -15.98 24.17 -11.47
CA LEU A 187 -15.59 24.69 -10.16
C LEU A 187 -16.05 26.14 -9.94
N VAL A 188 -16.51 26.83 -10.98
CA VAL A 188 -17.00 28.21 -10.91
C VAL A 188 -18.42 28.22 -10.33
N GLY A 189 -18.57 28.68 -9.08
CA GLY A 189 -19.88 28.87 -8.44
C GLY A 189 -20.02 28.34 -7.01
N ARG A 190 -19.00 27.69 -6.44
CA ARG A 190 -18.99 27.29 -5.02
C ARG A 190 -18.25 28.34 -4.20
N ALA A 191 -18.87 28.79 -3.10
CA ALA A 191 -18.28 29.76 -2.18
C ALA A 191 -16.89 29.30 -1.66
N PRO A 192 -15.92 30.22 -1.44
CA PRO A 192 -14.54 29.89 -1.05
C PRO A 192 -14.42 29.10 0.25
N SER A 193 -15.39 29.21 1.17
CA SER A 193 -15.49 28.39 2.39
C SER A 193 -15.88 26.92 2.13
N ARG A 194 -16.13 26.54 0.87
CA ARG A 194 -16.47 25.17 0.42
C ARG A 194 -15.49 24.61 -0.61
N LEU A 195 -14.37 25.30 -0.88
CA LEU A 195 -13.25 24.66 -1.58
C LEU A 195 -12.65 23.64 -0.61
N PRO A 196 -12.57 22.34 -0.97
CA PRO A 196 -11.84 21.40 -0.13
C PRO A 196 -10.41 21.90 0.04
N ALA A 197 -9.75 21.59 1.16
CA ALA A 197 -8.33 21.88 1.42
C ALA A 197 -7.34 21.19 0.45
N ARG A 198 -7.83 20.82 -0.75
CA ARG A 198 -7.22 20.08 -1.84
C ARG A 198 -7.65 20.77 -3.13
N ALA A 199 -6.78 21.57 -3.73
CA ALA A 199 -6.85 21.79 -5.16
C ALA A 199 -6.81 20.42 -5.85
N PRO A 200 -7.51 20.23 -6.98
CA PRO A 200 -7.41 18.96 -7.69
C PRO A 200 -5.96 18.76 -8.13
N ALA A 201 -5.34 17.67 -7.70
CA ALA A 201 -4.10 17.09 -8.23
C ALA A 201 -3.86 17.36 -9.73
N ALA A 202 -4.93 17.24 -10.53
CA ALA A 202 -4.94 17.48 -11.96
C ALA A 202 -4.47 18.89 -12.38
N LEU A 203 -4.66 19.92 -11.53
CA LEU A 203 -4.30 21.30 -11.84
C LEU A 203 -2.78 21.54 -11.71
N LEU A 204 -2.13 20.87 -10.75
CA LEU A 204 -0.67 20.94 -10.57
C LEU A 204 0.07 20.02 -11.53
N LEU A 205 -0.47 18.84 -11.81
CA LEU A 205 0.03 17.97 -12.87
C LEU A 205 -0.11 18.60 -14.28
N ALA A 206 -0.88 19.69 -14.41
CA ALA A 206 -0.99 20.47 -15.65
C ALA A 206 0.01 21.64 -15.71
N ASP A 207 0.70 21.98 -14.61
CA ASP A 207 1.74 23.02 -14.61
C ASP A 207 3.03 22.49 -15.27
N PRO A 208 3.55 23.15 -16.32
CA PRO A 208 4.71 22.67 -17.08
C PRO A 208 6.01 22.57 -16.26
N GLU A 209 6.22 23.44 -15.27
CA GLU A 209 7.42 23.41 -14.42
C GLU A 209 7.33 22.26 -13.41
N VAL A 210 6.12 22.00 -12.88
CA VAL A 210 5.85 20.84 -12.04
C VAL A 210 6.04 19.54 -12.81
N ARG A 211 5.53 19.46 -14.04
CA ARG A 211 5.75 18.30 -14.93
C ARG A 211 7.24 18.08 -15.24
N ALA A 212 7.97 19.13 -15.58
CA ALA A 212 9.40 19.04 -15.89
C ALA A 212 10.24 18.62 -14.68
N ALA A 213 9.92 19.10 -13.48
CA ALA A 213 10.62 18.74 -12.25
C ALA A 213 10.35 17.29 -11.80
N LEU A 214 9.13 16.81 -12.04
CA LEU A 214 8.75 15.43 -11.82
C LEU A 214 9.31 14.51 -12.93
N GLY A 215 9.59 15.04 -14.13
CA GLY A 215 10.39 14.37 -15.17
C GLY A 215 10.03 12.90 -15.38
N ASP A 216 11.05 12.04 -15.38
CA ASP A 216 10.91 10.57 -15.50
C ASP A 216 10.49 9.89 -14.19
N ALA A 217 10.35 10.62 -13.07
CA ALA A 217 9.91 10.05 -11.79
C ALA A 217 8.45 9.57 -11.83
N ILE A 218 7.70 9.99 -12.84
CA ILE A 218 6.30 9.63 -13.06
C ILE A 218 6.15 9.24 -14.53
N ASP A 219 5.58 8.07 -14.79
CA ASP A 219 5.14 7.73 -16.14
C ASP A 219 3.88 8.53 -16.51
N TRP A 220 4.10 9.65 -17.20
CA TRP A 220 3.06 10.56 -17.68
C TRP A 220 2.16 9.96 -18.77
N ALA A 221 2.56 8.85 -19.40
CA ALA A 221 1.75 8.16 -20.39
C ALA A 221 0.58 7.37 -19.76
N GLY A 222 0.55 7.21 -18.43
CA GLY A 222 -0.61 6.67 -17.74
C GLY A 222 -0.39 5.99 -16.39
N GLY A 223 0.78 6.11 -15.76
CA GLY A 223 1.09 5.58 -14.41
C GLY A 223 1.10 4.04 -14.27
N VAL A 224 0.58 3.32 -15.25
CA VAL A 224 0.53 1.85 -15.32
C VAL A 224 0.72 1.43 -16.78
N SER A 225 1.74 0.63 -17.05
CA SER A 225 2.03 -0.06 -18.32
C SER A 225 1.64 -1.54 -18.27
N PRO A 226 1.51 -2.21 -19.42
CA PRO A 226 1.48 -3.68 -19.45
C PRO A 226 2.77 -4.23 -18.82
N GLY A 227 2.68 -5.40 -18.19
CA GLY A 227 3.79 -6.05 -17.52
C GLY A 227 3.46 -6.53 -16.12
N LEU A 228 4.50 -6.88 -15.36
CA LEU A 228 4.39 -7.53 -14.06
C LEU A 228 4.37 -6.51 -12.92
N TYR A 229 3.48 -6.71 -11.95
CA TYR A 229 3.30 -5.83 -10.79
C TYR A 229 3.18 -6.63 -9.51
N ALA A 230 3.91 -6.24 -8.48
CA ALA A 230 3.83 -6.81 -7.13
C ALA A 230 3.37 -5.74 -6.14
N VAL A 231 2.19 -5.93 -5.54
CA VAL A 231 1.56 -4.95 -4.66
C VAL A 231 1.24 -5.59 -3.32
N SER A 232 1.67 -4.96 -2.23
CA SER A 232 1.37 -5.46 -0.90
C SER A 232 -0.13 -5.36 -0.57
N ALA A 233 -0.68 -6.38 0.08
CA ALA A 233 -2.04 -6.46 0.59
C ALA A 233 -2.43 -5.23 1.41
N ASN A 234 -1.49 -4.70 2.21
CA ASN A 234 -1.67 -3.46 2.96
C ASN A 234 -2.11 -2.31 2.05
N PHE A 235 -1.43 -2.10 0.93
CA PHE A 235 -1.75 -1.03 -0.01
C PHE A 235 -3.02 -1.28 -0.82
N LEU A 236 -3.28 -2.54 -1.18
CA LEU A 236 -4.51 -2.95 -1.86
C LEU A 236 -5.75 -2.67 -1.02
N HIS A 237 -5.64 -2.88 0.29
CA HIS A 237 -6.71 -2.61 1.26
C HIS A 237 -6.64 -1.19 1.85
N GLY A 238 -5.87 -0.31 1.22
CA GLY A 238 -5.90 1.13 1.47
C GLY A 238 -5.03 1.62 2.63
N TYR A 239 -4.18 0.79 3.23
CA TYR A 239 -3.32 1.19 4.33
C TYR A 239 -2.29 2.25 3.89
N PRO A 240 -2.30 3.48 4.45
CA PRO A 240 -1.37 4.53 4.06
C PRO A 240 -0.02 4.31 4.73
N TYR A 241 1.05 4.20 3.95
CA TYR A 241 2.39 3.97 4.49
C TYR A 241 3.48 4.48 3.54
N ARG A 242 4.72 4.45 4.02
CA ARG A 242 5.88 4.84 3.21
C ARG A 242 6.24 3.68 2.27
N VAL A 243 6.55 4.01 1.03
CA VAL A 243 6.99 3.11 -0.03
C VAL A 243 8.41 3.50 -0.39
N ARG A 244 9.28 2.51 -0.59
CA ARG A 244 10.61 2.70 -1.17
C ARG A 244 10.57 2.32 -2.64
N ASP A 245 11.21 3.12 -3.49
CA ASP A 245 11.51 2.71 -4.86
C ASP A 245 12.81 1.88 -4.92
N GLY A 246 13.14 1.36 -6.10
CA GLY A 246 14.35 0.55 -6.32
C GLY A 246 15.65 1.33 -6.12
N GLU A 247 15.60 2.66 -6.16
CA GLU A 247 16.74 3.54 -5.90
C GLU A 247 16.88 3.92 -4.41
N GLY A 248 16.01 3.41 -3.54
CA GLY A 248 16.00 3.65 -2.10
C GLY A 248 15.32 4.96 -1.67
N ASN A 249 14.76 5.73 -2.60
CA ASN A 249 13.99 6.92 -2.28
C ASN A 249 12.68 6.53 -1.60
N LEU A 250 12.26 7.36 -0.65
CA LEU A 250 11.09 7.11 0.17
C LEU A 250 9.99 8.11 -0.18
N TRP A 251 8.78 7.61 -0.33
CA TRP A 251 7.62 8.43 -0.59
C TRP A 251 6.40 7.88 0.15
N ARG A 252 5.39 8.71 0.43
CA ARG A 252 4.21 8.26 1.18
C ARG A 252 3.04 7.89 0.25
N ALA A 253 2.55 6.67 0.37
CA ALA A 253 1.32 6.23 -0.27
C ALA A 253 0.10 6.70 0.53
N ALA A 254 -0.81 7.38 -0.18
CA ALA A 254 -2.10 7.81 0.35
C ALA A 254 -3.02 6.62 0.66
N HIS A 255 -4.08 6.89 1.41
CA HIS A 255 -5.13 5.90 1.64
C HIS A 255 -5.76 5.49 0.30
N GLY A 256 -5.83 4.19 0.02
CA GLY A 256 -6.39 3.65 -1.22
C GLY A 256 -5.52 3.87 -2.47
N ALA A 257 -4.27 4.30 -2.33
CA ALA A 257 -3.36 4.60 -3.45
C ALA A 257 -3.27 3.48 -4.49
N PHE A 258 -3.34 2.22 -4.06
CA PHE A 258 -3.21 1.05 -4.94
C PHE A 258 -4.47 0.19 -5.02
N ALA A 259 -5.60 0.67 -4.49
CA ALA A 259 -6.85 -0.09 -4.44
C ALA A 259 -7.41 -0.43 -5.83
N TYR A 260 -6.93 0.23 -6.90
CA TYR A 260 -7.36 -0.06 -8.28
C TYR A 260 -6.91 -1.43 -8.79
N PHE A 261 -5.88 -2.03 -8.17
CA PHE A 261 -5.48 -3.42 -8.42
C PHE A 261 -6.45 -4.43 -7.79
N ALA A 262 -7.23 -4.05 -6.76
CA ALA A 262 -8.12 -4.99 -6.05
C ALA A 262 -9.26 -5.55 -6.92
N GLY A 263 -9.52 -4.96 -8.09
CA GLY A 263 -10.47 -5.47 -9.07
C GLY A 263 -9.86 -6.39 -10.14
N LEU A 264 -8.58 -6.71 -10.02
CA LEU A 264 -7.86 -7.64 -10.89
C LEU A 264 -7.66 -8.98 -10.18
N GLU A 265 -7.59 -10.06 -10.96
CA GLU A 265 -7.20 -11.36 -10.44
C GLU A 265 -5.67 -11.42 -10.38
N PRO A 266 -5.07 -11.73 -9.22
CA PRO A 266 -3.62 -11.90 -9.11
C PRO A 266 -3.18 -13.21 -9.77
N VAL A 267 -2.05 -13.18 -10.49
CA VAL A 267 -1.43 -14.38 -11.08
C VAL A 267 -0.65 -15.19 -10.04
N ALA A 268 -0.20 -14.54 -8.97
CA ALA A 268 0.44 -15.20 -7.84
C ALA A 268 0.19 -14.46 -6.53
N ARG A 269 0.32 -15.18 -5.43
CA ARG A 269 0.38 -14.63 -4.08
C ARG A 269 1.68 -15.07 -3.43
N ILE A 270 2.48 -14.11 -3.01
CA ILE A 270 3.74 -14.36 -2.32
C ILE A 270 3.47 -14.27 -0.83
N GLY A 271 3.53 -15.42 -0.17
CA GLY A 271 3.07 -15.59 1.20
C GLY A 271 1.63 -15.15 1.37
N TYR A 272 1.41 -14.14 2.22
CA TYR A 272 0.09 -13.56 2.42
C TYR A 272 0.11 -12.02 2.38
N SER A 273 1.27 -11.42 2.12
CA SER A 273 1.44 -9.98 2.14
C SER A 273 1.58 -9.33 0.77
N ILE A 274 1.97 -10.05 -0.29
CA ILE A 274 2.20 -9.49 -1.63
C ILE A 274 1.38 -10.26 -2.67
N LEU A 275 0.64 -9.52 -3.50
CA LEU A 275 -0.09 -10.07 -4.65
C LEU A 275 0.58 -9.62 -5.94
N VAL A 276 0.76 -10.56 -6.86
CA VAL A 276 1.39 -10.33 -8.16
C VAL A 276 0.32 -10.31 -9.24
N TYR A 277 0.40 -9.34 -10.15
CA TYR A 277 -0.50 -9.12 -11.25
C TYR A 277 0.30 -9.05 -12.55
N GLU A 278 -0.22 -9.66 -13.60
CA GLU A 278 0.30 -9.49 -14.95
C GLU A 278 -0.74 -8.69 -15.73
N LEU A 279 -0.37 -7.47 -16.15
CA LEU A 279 -1.28 -6.57 -16.83
C LEU A 279 -1.14 -6.73 -18.33
N SER A 280 -2.23 -7.09 -18.99
CA SER A 280 -2.34 -6.95 -20.44
C SER A 280 -2.46 -5.48 -20.86
N GLU A 281 -2.30 -5.21 -22.15
CA GLU A 281 -2.62 -3.89 -22.74
C GLU A 281 -4.04 -3.43 -22.41
N ALA A 282 -5.01 -4.37 -22.41
CA ALA A 282 -6.38 -4.06 -22.06
C ALA A 282 -6.55 -3.70 -20.57
N ASP A 283 -5.85 -4.41 -19.68
CA ASP A 283 -5.87 -4.12 -18.24
C ASP A 283 -5.23 -2.77 -17.94
N ALA A 284 -4.05 -2.51 -18.51
CA ALA A 284 -3.36 -1.23 -18.39
C ALA A 284 -4.25 -0.09 -18.93
N ALA A 285 -4.86 -0.24 -20.11
CA ALA A 285 -5.78 0.76 -20.66
C ALA A 285 -7.00 1.00 -19.75
N ARG A 286 -7.57 -0.06 -19.17
CA ARG A 286 -8.71 0.04 -18.23
C ARG A 286 -8.32 0.73 -16.94
N LEU A 287 -7.14 0.44 -16.39
CA LEU A 287 -6.63 1.10 -15.18
C LEU A 287 -6.34 2.58 -15.46
N ARG A 288 -5.72 2.90 -16.60
CA ARG A 288 -5.48 4.27 -17.07
C ARG A 288 -6.78 5.08 -17.17
N GLN A 289 -7.90 4.49 -17.56
CA GLN A 289 -9.20 5.19 -17.57
C GLN A 289 -9.70 5.58 -16.18
N LYS A 290 -9.34 4.80 -15.15
CA LYS A 290 -9.64 5.10 -13.74
C LYS A 290 -8.66 6.11 -13.13
N MET A 291 -7.60 6.46 -13.88
CA MET A 291 -6.49 7.29 -13.46
C MET A 291 -6.49 8.60 -14.27
N PRO A 292 -7.15 9.67 -13.80
CA PRO A 292 -7.21 10.93 -14.53
C PRO A 292 -5.89 11.71 -14.37
N LEU A 293 -4.78 11.16 -14.87
CA LEU A 293 -3.58 11.95 -15.13
C LEU A 293 -3.85 12.86 -16.33
N PRO A 294 -3.41 14.13 -16.31
CA PRO A 294 -3.40 14.96 -17.51
C PRO A 294 -2.47 14.29 -18.54
N ARG A 295 -3.07 13.77 -19.62
CA ARG A 295 -2.33 13.23 -20.77
C ARG A 295 -1.46 14.32 -21.36
N ASP A 296 -0.29 13.95 -21.88
CA ASP A 296 0.45 14.88 -22.73
C ASP A 296 -0.46 15.34 -23.88
N PRO A 297 -0.45 16.65 -24.22
CA PRO A 297 -1.05 17.08 -25.46
C PRO A 297 -0.40 16.28 -26.58
N ALA A 298 -1.21 15.64 -27.42
CA ALA A 298 -0.72 14.89 -28.57
C ALA A 298 0.35 15.73 -29.29
N PRO A 299 1.50 15.13 -29.69
CA PRO A 299 2.58 15.88 -30.33
C PRO A 299 1.96 16.68 -31.45
N ALA A 300 2.09 18.01 -31.36
CA ALA A 300 1.36 18.95 -32.19
C ALA A 300 1.40 18.47 -33.64
N GLY A 301 0.27 17.91 -34.10
CA GLY A 301 0.17 17.35 -35.44
C GLY A 301 0.65 18.43 -36.39
N ARG A 302 1.65 18.09 -37.21
CA ARG A 302 2.18 18.98 -38.25
C ARG A 302 0.99 19.65 -38.91
N ARG A 303 0.84 20.96 -38.70
CA ARG A 303 -0.20 21.75 -39.38
C ARG A 303 -0.08 21.40 -40.87
N PRO A 304 -1.15 20.94 -41.53
CA PRO A 304 -1.09 20.78 -42.97
C PRO A 304 -0.73 22.14 -43.56
N PRO A 305 0.18 22.19 -44.56
CA PRO A 305 0.62 23.45 -45.14
C PRO A 305 -0.59 24.23 -45.65
N PRO A 306 -0.57 25.57 -45.57
CA PRO A 306 -1.68 26.40 -45.99
C PRO A 306 -2.01 26.08 -47.46
N ARG A 307 -3.28 25.73 -47.72
CA ARG A 307 -3.77 25.51 -49.08
C ARG A 307 -3.45 26.76 -49.91
N ALA A 308 -2.63 26.58 -50.95
CA ALA A 308 -2.34 27.63 -51.91
C ALA A 308 -3.66 28.19 -52.44
N ARG A 309 -3.85 29.51 -52.31
CA ARG A 309 -4.93 30.23 -52.97
C ARG A 309 -4.83 29.93 -54.46
N ARG A 310 -5.84 29.27 -55.02
CA ARG A 310 -6.07 29.31 -56.47
C ARG A 310 -6.36 30.77 -56.80
N ALA A 311 -5.46 31.40 -57.55
CA ALA A 311 -5.77 32.61 -58.28
C ALA A 311 -6.92 32.27 -59.24
N ALA A 312 -8.05 32.96 -59.09
CA ALA A 312 -9.08 33.00 -60.11
C ALA A 312 -8.53 33.86 -61.26
N GLY A 313 -8.34 33.21 -62.41
CA GLY A 313 -8.43 33.86 -63.72
C GLY A 313 -9.86 33.81 -64.20
#